data_AF-A0A3E0B021-F1
#
_entry.id   AF-A0A3E0B021-F1
#
_cell.length_a   1.000
_cell.length_b   1.000
_cell.length_c   1.000
_cell.angle_alpha   90.00
_cell.angle_beta   90.00
_cell.angle_gamma   90.00
#
_symmetry.space_group_name_H-M   'P 1'
#
loop_
_entity.id
_entity.type
_entity.pdbx_description
1 polymer ?
#
loop_
_entity_poly.entity_id
_entity_poly.type
_entity_poly.pdbx_seq_one_letter_code
_entity_poly.pdbx_strand_id
1 'polypeptide(L)'
;MIEIKKLIETVKSEHWDIVVSTETTLTFTTGRIEYTITKRPLKGYKFTELSTHSDNETVHIFESPEDLIIYINENKASWEEKVIPFELGDA
;
A
#
# COMPACT_ATOMS: atom_id res chain seq x y z
N MET A 1 16.95 9.27 -5.89
CA MET A 1 15.94 9.36 -4.82
C MET A 1 14.58 9.23 -5.50
N ILE A 2 13.74 8.26 -5.12
CA ILE A 2 12.41 8.11 -5.74
C ILE A 2 11.46 9.18 -5.20
N GLU A 3 10.72 9.82 -6.10
CA GLU A 3 9.69 10.78 -5.76
C GLU A 3 8.38 10.04 -5.42
N ILE A 4 7.59 10.57 -4.47
CA ILE A 4 6.27 10.02 -4.12
C ILE A 4 5.38 9.86 -5.36
N LYS A 5 5.54 10.71 -6.39
CA LYS A 5 4.85 10.57 -7.68
C LYS A 5 5.03 9.19 -8.34
N LYS A 6 6.23 8.60 -8.26
CA LYS A 6 6.47 7.25 -8.82
C LYS A 6 5.76 6.17 -8.00
N LEU A 7 5.69 6.35 -6.68
CA LEU A 7 4.94 5.45 -5.81
C LEU A 7 3.43 5.54 -6.08
N ILE A 8 2.90 6.75 -6.30
CA ILE A 8 1.50 6.97 -6.71
C ILE A 8 1.19 6.17 -7.99
N GLU A 9 2.03 6.27 -9.02
CA GLU A 9 1.85 5.50 -10.25
C GLU A 9 1.93 3.98 -10.02
N THR A 10 2.75 3.52 -9.07
CA THR A 10 2.86 2.09 -8.70
C THR A 10 1.58 1.59 -8.03
N VAL A 11 1.01 2.40 -7.13
CA VAL A 11 -0.17 2.02 -6.35
C VAL A 11 -1.49 2.39 -7.04
N LYS A 12 -1.45 3.03 -8.21
CA LYS A 12 -2.65 3.33 -8.98
C LYS A 12 -3.41 2.04 -9.31
N SER A 13 -4.68 2.00 -8.95
CA SER A 13 -5.58 0.85 -9.15
C SER A 13 -7.01 1.34 -9.13
N GLU A 14 -7.91 0.60 -9.77
CA GLU A 14 -9.36 0.80 -9.64
C GLU A 14 -9.89 0.32 -8.27
N HIS A 15 -9.12 -0.49 -7.55
CA HIS A 15 -9.48 -1.04 -6.24
C HIS A 15 -8.88 -0.26 -5.06
N TRP A 16 -7.95 0.66 -5.31
CA TRP A 16 -7.24 1.41 -4.27
C TRP A 16 -7.54 2.90 -4.37
N ASP A 17 -8.01 3.47 -3.26
CA ASP A 17 -8.19 4.90 -3.11
C ASP A 17 -6.97 5.52 -2.44
N ILE A 18 -6.43 6.60 -3.02
CA ILE A 18 -5.36 7.37 -2.39
C ILE A 18 -5.98 8.34 -1.39
N VAL A 19 -5.66 8.18 -0.10
CA VAL A 19 -6.22 8.98 1.00
C VAL A 19 -5.30 10.16 1.33
N VAL A 20 -3.99 9.92 1.36
CA VAL A 20 -2.98 10.93 1.69
C VAL A 20 -1.85 10.85 0.69
N SER A 21 -1.46 11.99 0.13
CA SER A 21 -0.22 12.10 -0.65
C SER A 21 0.51 13.40 -0.31
N THR A 22 1.67 13.26 0.33
CA THR A 22 2.58 14.36 0.66
C THR A 22 3.95 14.07 0.05
N GLU A 23 4.95 14.92 0.30
CA GLU A 23 6.32 14.70 -0.19
C GLU A 23 7.02 13.51 0.48
N THR A 24 6.54 13.08 1.65
CA THR A 24 7.17 12.02 2.45
C THR A 24 6.25 10.85 2.75
N THR A 25 4.94 11.02 2.61
CA THR A 25 3.95 10.02 3.02
C THR A 25 2.95 9.79 1.91
N LEU A 26 2.66 8.52 1.66
CA LEU A 26 1.59 8.09 0.77
C LEU A 26 0.74 7.07 1.52
N THR A 27 -0.55 7.35 1.67
CA THR A 27 -1.52 6.42 2.25
C THR A 27 -2.57 6.12 1.20
N PHE A 28 -2.81 4.83 0.98
CA PHE A 28 -3.84 4.33 0.08
C PHE A 28 -4.58 3.18 0.76
N THR A 29 -5.82 2.94 0.37
CA THR A 29 -6.67 1.98 1.05
C THR A 29 -7.54 1.22 0.06
N THR A 30 -7.90 0.02 0.46
CA THR A 30 -8.93 -0.79 -0.19
C THR A 30 -10.29 -0.65 0.50
N GLY A 31 -10.40 0.21 1.51
CA GLY A 31 -11.53 0.28 2.44
C GLY A 31 -11.44 -0.76 3.57
N ARG A 32 -10.86 -1.94 3.31
CA ARG A 32 -10.61 -2.99 4.32
C ARG A 32 -9.21 -2.98 4.92
N ILE A 33 -8.23 -2.58 4.12
CA ILE A 33 -6.83 -2.51 4.53
C ILE A 33 -6.31 -1.14 4.11
N GLU A 34 -5.75 -0.42 5.07
CA GLU A 34 -5.01 0.80 4.85
C GLU A 34 -3.52 0.48 4.71
N TYR A 35 -2.91 1.04 3.68
CA TYR A 35 -1.50 0.91 3.37
C TYR A 35 -0.84 2.27 3.50
N THR A 36 0.17 2.38 4.35
CA THR A 36 0.91 3.63 4.55
C THR A 36 2.39 3.45 4.22
N ILE A 37 2.87 4.24 3.27
CA ILE A 37 4.28 4.37 2.93
C ILE A 37 4.80 5.67 3.52
N THR A 38 5.83 5.60 4.35
CA THR A 38 6.51 6.77 4.92
C THR A 38 8.00 6.74 4.58
N LYS A 39 8.50 7.80 3.95
CA LYS A 39 9.93 8.03 3.76
C LYS A 39 10.59 8.26 5.11
N ARG A 40 11.66 7.51 5.38
CA ARG A 40 12.40 7.64 6.63
C ARG A 40 13.37 8.83 6.58
N PRO A 41 13.63 9.51 7.72
CA PRO A 41 14.52 10.67 7.75
C PRO A 41 15.97 10.38 7.33
N LEU A 42 16.47 9.18 7.66
CA LEU A 42 17.84 8.77 7.38
C LEU A 42 17.96 8.10 6.00
N LYS A 43 17.29 6.96 5.84
CA LYS A 43 17.32 6.15 4.62
C LYS A 43 16.13 5.19 4.57
N GLY A 44 15.63 4.96 3.37
CA GLY A 44 14.63 3.95 3.09
C GLY A 44 13.19 4.40 3.38
N TYR A 45 12.32 3.42 3.41
CA TYR A 45 10.87 3.57 3.53
C TYR A 45 10.31 2.61 4.57
N LYS A 46 9.30 3.05 5.28
CA LYS A 46 8.43 2.20 6.10
C LYS A 46 7.15 1.96 5.32
N PHE A 47 6.78 0.70 5.14
CA PHE A 47 5.50 0.29 4.60
C PHE A 47 4.70 -0.36 5.73
N THR A 48 3.48 0.12 5.96
CA THR A 48 2.60 -0.37 7.02
C THR A 48 1.31 -0.85 6.38
N GLU A 49 0.88 -2.06 6.70
CA GLU A 49 -0.44 -2.63 6.40
C GLU A 49 -1.25 -2.64 7.68
N LEU A 50 -2.40 -1.97 7.67
CA LEU A 50 -3.31 -1.91 8.80
C LEU A 50 -4.69 -2.38 8.36
N SER A 51 -5.17 -3.47 8.96
CA SER A 51 -6.55 -3.91 8.77
C SER A 51 -7.51 -2.91 9.42
N THR A 52 -8.53 -2.44 8.71
CA THR A 52 -9.51 -1.50 9.29
C THR A 52 -10.48 -2.21 10.25
N HIS A 53 -10.53 -3.54 10.21
CA HIS A 53 -11.42 -4.38 11.00
C HIS A 53 -10.72 -5.10 12.17
N SER A 54 -9.40 -4.94 12.33
CA SER A 54 -8.63 -5.54 13.42
C SER A 54 -7.36 -4.74 13.70
N ASP A 55 -6.89 -4.73 14.94
CA ASP A 55 -5.62 -4.10 15.34
C ASP A 55 -4.37 -4.85 14.81
N ASN A 56 -4.51 -5.61 13.72
CA ASN A 56 -3.39 -6.32 13.11
C ASN A 56 -2.62 -5.37 12.20
N GLU A 57 -1.52 -4.83 12.73
CA GLU A 57 -0.56 -4.01 12.00
C GLU A 57 0.62 -4.88 11.54
N THR A 58 0.95 -4.81 10.26
CA THR A 58 2.20 -5.39 9.73
C THR A 58 3.08 -4.27 9.22
N VAL A 59 4.36 -4.29 9.60
CA VAL A 59 5.33 -3.24 9.24
C VAL A 59 6.53 -3.84 8.54
N HIS A 60 6.86 -3.28 7.38
CA HIS A 60 8.02 -3.63 6.56
C HIS A 60 8.94 -2.42 6.39
N ILE A 61 10.24 -2.64 6.46
CA ILE A 61 11.27 -1.61 6.27
C ILE A 61 12.09 -1.95 5.04
N PHE A 62 12.15 -1.01 4.10
CA PHE A 62 12.90 -1.15 2.86
C PHE A 62 14.02 -0.13 2.83
N GLU A 63 15.25 -0.57 2.59
CA GLU A 63 16.40 0.35 2.48
C GLU A 63 16.45 1.06 1.12
N SER A 64 15.94 0.41 0.08
CA SER A 64 15.86 0.96 -1.26
C SER A 64 14.39 1.15 -1.68
N PRO A 65 14.11 2.17 -2.51
CA PRO A 65 12.79 2.32 -3.09
C PRO A 65 12.48 1.28 -4.17
N GLU A 66 13.49 0.61 -4.74
CA GLU A 66 13.30 -0.43 -5.75
C GLU A 66 12.73 -1.70 -5.12
N ASP A 67 13.28 -2.11 -3.97
CA ASP A 67 12.76 -3.27 -3.21
C ASP A 67 11.32 -3.03 -2.76
N LEU A 68 10.99 -1.80 -2.35
CA LEU A 68 9.62 -1.41 -2.00
C LEU A 68 8.68 -1.55 -3.21
N ILE A 69 9.09 -1.08 -4.39
CA ILE A 69 8.25 -1.16 -5.60
C ILE A 69 8.07 -2.62 -6.02
N ILE A 70 9.13 -3.44 -5.98
CA ILE A 70 9.05 -4.87 -6.27
C ILE A 70 8.05 -5.53 -5.31
N TYR A 71 8.21 -5.28 -4.01
CA TYR A 71 7.31 -5.83 -2.99
C TYR A 71 5.85 -5.43 -3.22
N ILE A 72 5.56 -4.17 -3.52
CA ILE A 72 4.21 -3.73 -3.84
C ILE A 72 3.68 -4.47 -5.07
N ASN A 73 4.45 -4.54 -6.16
CA ASN A 73 3.99 -5.17 -7.40
C ASN A 73 3.75 -6.68 -7.23
N GLU A 74 4.60 -7.38 -6.47
CA GLU A 74 4.45 -8.81 -6.19
C GLU A 74 3.18 -9.12 -5.37
N ASN A 75 2.80 -8.22 -4.46
CA ASN A 75 1.65 -8.41 -3.57
C ASN A 75 0.36 -7.73 -4.06
N LYS A 76 0.46 -6.79 -5.01
CA LYS A 76 -0.65 -5.95 -5.50
C LYS A 76 -1.87 -6.78 -5.86
N ALA A 77 -1.70 -7.81 -6.69
CA ALA A 77 -2.82 -8.68 -7.11
C ALA A 77 -3.54 -9.31 -5.91
N SER A 78 -2.79 -9.87 -4.96
CA SER A 78 -3.39 -10.50 -3.76
C SER A 78 -4.08 -9.48 -2.85
N TRP A 79 -3.53 -8.28 -2.73
CA TRP A 79 -4.13 -7.19 -1.96
C TRP A 79 -5.41 -6.66 -2.59
N GLU A 80 -5.47 -6.58 -3.92
CA GLU A 80 -6.66 -6.23 -4.69
C GLU A 80 -7.75 -7.32 -4.60
N GLU A 81 -7.37 -8.61 -4.60
CA GLU A 81 -8.30 -9.73 -4.43
C GLU A 81 -8.97 -9.77 -3.05
N LYS A 82 -8.26 -9.38 -1.97
CA LYS A 82 -8.81 -9.30 -0.60
C LYS A 82 -9.94 -8.27 -0.45
N VAL A 83 -10.08 -7.38 -1.43
CA VAL A 83 -11.07 -6.29 -1.48
C VAL A 83 -12.32 -6.70 -2.23
N ILE A 84 -12.18 -7.61 -3.20
CA ILE A 84 -13.32 -8.08 -3.97
C ILE A 84 -14.30 -8.60 -2.92
N PRO A 85 -15.52 -8.01 -2.82
CA PRO A 85 -16.56 -8.69 -2.07
C PRO A 85 -16.57 -10.08 -2.67
N PHE A 86 -16.48 -11.12 -1.83
CA PHE A 86 -16.93 -12.43 -2.24
C PHE A 86 -18.27 -12.13 -2.91
N GLU A 87 -18.34 -12.13 -4.25
CA GLU A 87 -19.63 -12.17 -4.90
C GLU A 87 -20.18 -13.42 -4.26
N LEU A 88 -21.16 -13.22 -3.36
CA LEU A 88 -21.99 -14.29 -2.91
C LEU A 88 -22.41 -14.91 -4.22
N GLY A 89 -21.82 -16.07 -4.55
CA GLY A 89 -22.21 -16.84 -5.70
C GLY A 89 -23.71 -16.99 -5.52
N ASP A 90 -24.43 -16.24 -6.34
CA ASP A 90 -25.86 -16.34 -6.48
C ASP A 90 -26.17 -17.81 -6.75
N ALA A 91 -27.03 -18.35 -5.89
CA ALA A 91 -27.86 -19.55 -6.07
C ALA A 91 -27.18 -20.94 -6.11
#